data_AF-A0A438F8R2-F1
#
_entry.id   AF-A0A438F8R2-F1
#
_cell.length_a   1.000
_cell.length_b   1.000
_cell.length_c   1.000
_cell.angle_alpha   90.00
_cell.angle_beta   90.00
_cell.angle_gamma   90.00
#
_symmetry.space_group_name_H-M   'P 1'
#
loop_
_entity.id
_entity.type
_entity.pdbx_description
1 polymer ?
#
loop_
_entity_poly.entity_id
_entity_poly.type
_entity_poly.pdbx_seq_one_letter_code
_entity_poly.pdbx_strand_id
1 'polypeptide(L)'
;MNEEGREEEEEEEMIQGRFSIGEGGGFQKPMKLVVVGYALTSKKTKSFLQPKLERLARNKGISFVAIDQNRSLSEQGPFDIVLHKLSGKEWRQILESACSFLHHES
;
A
#
# COMPACT_ATOMS: atom_id res chain seq x y z
N MET A 1 33.67 5.76 2.52
CA MET A 1 32.63 4.72 2.57
C MET A 1 31.92 4.90 3.89
N ASN A 2 30.69 5.41 3.86
CA ASN A 2 29.96 5.83 5.06
C ASN A 2 29.31 4.61 5.72
N GLU A 3 29.37 4.59 7.04
CA GLU A 3 28.84 3.55 7.93
C GLU A 3 27.34 3.30 7.72
N GLU A 4 26.59 4.35 7.34
CA GLU A 4 25.17 4.28 6.99
C GLU A 4 24.87 3.35 5.80
N GLY A 5 25.78 3.22 4.82
CA GLY A 5 25.56 2.34 3.67
C GLY A 5 25.65 0.85 4.01
N ARG A 6 26.36 0.51 5.09
CA ARG A 6 26.55 -0.87 5.53
C ARG A 6 25.34 -1.41 6.28
N GLU A 7 24.72 -0.58 7.11
CA GLU A 7 23.49 -0.94 7.82
C GLU A 7 22.31 -1.17 6.86
N GLU A 8 22.24 -0.39 5.78
CA GLU A 8 21.22 -0.59 4.74
C GLU A 8 21.39 -1.92 4.00
N GLU A 9 22.63 -2.30 3.63
CA GLU A 9 22.90 -3.59 2.99
C GLU A 9 22.59 -4.78 3.91
N GLU A 10 22.96 -4.70 5.19
CA GLU A 10 22.67 -5.76 6.18
C GLU A 10 21.15 -5.89 6.47
N GLU A 11 20.39 -4.78 6.51
CA GLU A 11 18.92 -4.83 6.65
C GLU A 11 18.25 -5.42 5.39
N GLU A 12 18.75 -5.10 4.20
CA GLU A 12 18.29 -5.68 2.94
C GLU A 12 18.55 -7.19 2.86
N GLU A 13 19.73 -7.63 3.27
CA GLU A 13 20.12 -9.04 3.32
C GLU A 13 19.30 -9.79 4.39
N MET A 14 19.06 -9.18 5.55
CA MET A 14 18.23 -9.76 6.62
C MET A 14 16.75 -9.87 6.23
N ILE A 15 16.24 -8.92 5.44
CA ILE A 15 14.91 -8.99 4.82
C ILE A 15 14.89 -10.16 3.83
N GLN A 16 15.84 -10.25 2.89
CA GLN A 16 15.90 -11.34 1.91
C GLN A 16 16.02 -12.72 2.58
N GLY A 17 16.83 -12.85 3.64
CA GLY A 17 17.03 -14.11 4.37
C GLY A 17 15.79 -14.64 5.10
N ARG A 18 14.80 -13.78 5.43
CA ARG A 18 13.51 -14.23 6.01
C ARG A 18 12.48 -14.64 4.96
N PHE A 19 12.69 -14.31 3.68
CA PHE A 19 11.78 -14.66 2.58
C PHE A 19 12.30 -15.83 1.72
N SER A 20 13.50 -16.33 1.99
CA SER A 20 13.95 -17.63 1.51
C SER A 20 13.14 -18.73 2.19
N ILE A 21 11.99 -19.03 1.59
CA ILE A 21 11.26 -20.29 1.80
C ILE A 21 12.30 -21.41 1.67
N GLY A 22 12.45 -22.16 2.76
CA GLY A 22 13.39 -23.26 2.85
C GLY A 22 13.24 -24.25 1.71
N GLU A 23 14.35 -24.94 1.43
CA GLU A 23 14.40 -26.12 0.58
C GLU A 23 13.23 -27.07 0.89
N GLY A 24 12.28 -27.15 -0.03
CA GLY A 24 11.11 -28.00 0.11
C GLY A 24 9.99 -27.53 -0.81
N GLY A 25 9.83 -28.21 -1.94
CA GLY A 25 8.76 -27.95 -2.89
C GLY A 25 7.39 -27.88 -2.20
N GLY A 26 6.87 -26.67 -2.08
CA GLY A 26 5.58 -26.39 -1.47
C GLY A 26 4.93 -25.25 -2.23
N PHE A 27 3.83 -25.56 -2.90
CA PHE A 27 2.95 -24.63 -3.59
C PHE A 27 2.86 -23.30 -2.83
N GLN A 28 3.42 -22.23 -3.41
CA GLN A 28 3.16 -20.89 -2.91
C GLN A 28 1.65 -20.68 -3.05
N LYS A 29 0.93 -20.69 -1.92
CA LYS A 29 -0.50 -20.39 -1.85
C LYS A 29 -0.71 -19.13 -2.69
N PRO A 30 -1.69 -19.06 -3.62
CA PRO A 30 -1.90 -17.86 -4.42
C PRO A 30 -2.10 -16.70 -3.44
N MET A 31 -1.08 -15.85 -3.33
CA MET A 31 -1.11 -14.75 -2.38
C MET A 31 -2.16 -13.80 -2.92
N LYS A 32 -3.30 -13.73 -2.23
CA LYS A 32 -4.37 -12.81 -2.57
C LYS A 32 -3.75 -11.41 -2.63
N LEU A 33 -3.74 -10.82 -3.82
CA LEU A 33 -3.21 -9.48 -4.02
C LEU A 33 -4.08 -8.52 -3.21
N VAL A 34 -3.47 -7.82 -2.26
CA VAL A 34 -4.12 -6.78 -1.48
C VAL A 34 -3.83 -5.45 -2.16
N VAL A 35 -4.89 -4.77 -2.61
CA VAL A 35 -4.80 -3.46 -3.24
C VAL A 35 -5.06 -2.40 -2.17
N VAL A 36 -4.04 -1.60 -1.89
CA VAL A 36 -4.10 -0.51 -0.92
C VAL A 36 -4.17 0.82 -1.67
N GLY A 37 -5.35 1.43 -1.69
CA GLY A 37 -5.53 2.80 -2.19
C GLY A 37 -4.95 3.81 -1.20
N TYR A 38 -4.20 4.80 -1.65
CA TYR A 38 -3.65 5.84 -0.78
C TYR A 38 -3.96 7.27 -1.24
N ALA A 39 -4.35 8.11 -0.29
CA ALA A 39 -4.57 9.54 -0.43
C ALA A 39 -3.77 10.27 0.66
N LEU A 40 -2.48 10.47 0.40
CA LEU A 40 -1.52 11.06 1.35
C LEU A 40 -1.04 12.43 0.85
N THR A 41 -0.59 13.28 1.77
CA THR A 41 0.12 14.52 1.41
C THR A 41 1.48 14.17 0.80
N SER A 42 2.04 15.03 -0.05
CA SER A 42 3.35 14.80 -0.69
C SER A 42 4.46 14.51 0.33
N LYS A 43 4.39 15.10 1.54
CA LYS A 43 5.34 14.82 2.63
C LYS A 43 5.19 13.39 3.17
N LYS A 44 3.95 12.93 3.36
CA LYS A 44 3.66 11.57 3.83
C LYS A 44 3.93 10.53 2.76
N THR A 45 3.63 10.81 1.49
CA THR A 45 4.01 9.93 0.37
C THR A 45 5.51 9.68 0.37
N LYS A 46 6.34 10.73 0.41
CA LYS A 46 7.81 10.58 0.42
C LYS A 46 8.35 9.86 1.65
N SER A 47 7.73 10.08 2.81
CA SER A 47 8.18 9.47 4.08
C SER A 47 7.65 8.05 4.30
N PHE A 48 6.48 7.73 3.75
CA PHE A 48 5.78 6.46 3.98
C PHE A 48 6.01 5.48 2.82
N LEU A 49 5.82 5.91 1.57
CA LEU A 49 6.08 5.13 0.37
C LEU A 49 7.55 5.26 -0.04
N GLN A 50 8.44 4.90 0.88
CA GLN A 50 9.85 4.76 0.57
C GLN A 50 10.08 3.46 -0.23
N PRO A 51 11.10 3.41 -1.11
CA PRO A 51 11.40 2.23 -1.92
C PRO A 51 11.52 0.92 -1.11
N LYS A 52 12.04 1.02 0.13
CA LYS A 52 12.15 -0.10 1.07
C LYS A 52 10.77 -0.72 1.38
N LEU A 53 9.77 0.11 1.70
CA LEU A 53 8.41 -0.36 1.99
C LEU A 53 7.72 -0.91 0.74
N GLU A 54 7.86 -0.25 -0.40
CA GLU A 54 7.24 -0.70 -1.65
C GLU A 54 7.75 -2.10 -2.06
N ARG A 55 9.06 -2.33 -1.93
CA ARG A 55 9.66 -3.63 -2.23
C ARG A 55 9.17 -4.71 -1.26
N LEU A 56 9.13 -4.41 0.03
CA LEU A 56 8.57 -5.31 1.06
C LEU A 56 7.09 -5.65 0.80
N ALA A 57 6.29 -4.66 0.45
CA ALA A 57 4.87 -4.81 0.18
C ALA A 57 4.64 -5.69 -1.05
N ARG A 58 5.36 -5.44 -2.14
CA ARG A 58 5.28 -6.25 -3.36
C ARG A 58 5.59 -7.71 -3.09
N ASN A 59 6.64 -7.98 -2.31
CA ASN A 59 7.03 -9.34 -1.94
C ASN A 59 5.97 -10.05 -1.06
N LYS A 60 5.14 -9.28 -0.35
CA LYS A 60 4.01 -9.77 0.45
C LYS A 60 2.68 -9.81 -0.31
N GLY A 61 2.67 -9.52 -1.62
CA GLY A 61 1.44 -9.46 -2.41
C GLY A 61 0.57 -8.24 -2.10
N ILE A 62 1.18 -7.11 -1.73
CA ILE A 62 0.51 -5.84 -1.47
C ILE A 62 0.90 -4.83 -2.55
N SER A 63 -0.09 -4.16 -3.15
CA SER A 63 0.10 -3.12 -4.17
C SER A 63 -0.46 -1.79 -3.69
N PHE A 64 0.32 -0.72 -3.77
CA PHE A 64 -0.12 0.63 -3.42
C PHE A 64 -0.59 1.38 -4.66
N VAL A 65 -1.78 1.96 -4.63
CA VAL A 65 -2.38 2.72 -5.74
C VAL A 65 -2.75 4.12 -5.27
N ALA A 66 -2.28 5.16 -5.96
CA ALA A 66 -2.67 6.53 -5.65
C ALA A 66 -4.15 6.75 -5.97
N ILE A 67 -4.91 7.28 -5.03
CA ILE A 67 -6.31 7.64 -5.24
C ILE A 67 -6.38 9.02 -5.92
N ASP A 68 -7.07 9.07 -7.05
CA ASP A 68 -7.48 10.31 -7.71
C ASP A 68 -8.66 10.92 -6.93
N GLN A 69 -8.46 12.13 -6.42
CA GLN A 69 -9.49 12.85 -5.67
C GLN A 69 -10.60 13.42 -6.56
N ASN A 70 -10.38 13.49 -7.87
CA ASN A 70 -11.38 14.02 -8.81
C ASN A 70 -12.38 12.96 -9.28
N ARG A 71 -12.20 11.70 -8.86
CA ARG A 71 -13.06 10.58 -9.21
C ARG A 71 -13.57 9.90 -7.97
N SER A 72 -14.68 9.19 -8.09
CA SER A 72 -15.24 8.44 -6.96
C SER A 72 -14.33 7.25 -6.60
N LEU A 73 -14.35 6.82 -5.33
CA LEU A 73 -13.58 5.64 -4.91
C LEU A 73 -14.09 4.36 -5.58
N SER A 74 -15.39 4.29 -5.85
CA SER A 74 -16.05 3.14 -6.48
C SER A 74 -15.61 2.91 -7.92
N GLU A 75 -15.32 3.97 -8.68
CA GLU A 75 -14.82 3.88 -10.07
C GLU A 75 -13.34 3.53 -10.16
N GLN A 76 -12.59 3.72 -9.07
CA GLN A 76 -11.14 3.48 -9.00
C GLN A 76 -10.79 2.15 -8.35
N GLY A 77 -11.73 1.56 -7.61
CA GLY A 77 -11.56 0.31 -6.87
C GLY A 77 -12.25 -0.88 -7.53
N PRO A 78 -11.84 -2.11 -7.16
CA PRO A 78 -11.82 -2.50 -5.76
C PRO A 78 -10.50 -2.21 -5.04
N PHE A 79 -10.59 -1.55 -3.89
CA PHE A 79 -9.50 -1.42 -2.92
C PHE A 79 -9.81 -2.32 -1.72
N ASP A 80 -8.84 -3.13 -1.30
CA ASP A 80 -8.97 -3.90 -0.05
C ASP A 80 -8.80 -3.00 1.18
N ILE A 81 -7.95 -1.97 1.06
CA ILE A 81 -7.64 -1.03 2.16
C ILE A 81 -7.49 0.38 1.59
N VAL A 82 -7.96 1.39 2.31
CA VAL A 82 -7.74 2.81 1.98
C VAL A 82 -6.94 3.50 3.09
N LEU A 83 -5.78 4.03 2.74
CA LEU A 83 -4.95 4.86 3.60
C LEU A 83 -5.16 6.34 3.27
N HIS A 84 -5.49 7.16 4.26
CA HIS A 84 -5.66 8.59 4.03
C HIS A 84 -4.94 9.45 5.08
N LYS A 85 -4.42 10.60 4.63
CA LYS A 85 -3.85 11.62 5.50
C LYS A 85 -4.13 13.05 5.02
N LEU A 86 -4.85 13.20 3.92
CA LEU A 86 -5.35 14.49 3.47
C LEU A 86 -6.40 15.01 4.47
N SER A 87 -6.26 16.27 4.86
CA SER A 87 -7.21 17.01 5.67
C SER A 87 -7.84 18.08 4.79
N GLY A 88 -9.14 17.98 4.51
CA GLY A 88 -9.87 18.89 3.61
C GLY A 88 -11.38 18.62 3.68
N LYS A 89 -12.21 19.57 3.23
CA LYS A 89 -13.67 19.33 3.14
C LYS A 89 -13.98 18.40 1.96
N GLU A 90 -13.22 18.55 0.89
CA GLU A 90 -13.30 17.78 -0.36
C GLU A 90 -13.05 16.29 -0.11
N TRP A 91 -11.98 15.94 0.61
CA TRP A 91 -11.68 14.54 0.96
C TRP A 91 -12.77 13.91 1.85
N ARG A 92 -13.34 14.69 2.77
CA ARG A 92 -14.46 14.21 3.60
C ARG A 92 -15.72 13.94 2.78
N GLN A 93 -16.02 14.79 1.80
CA GLN A 93 -17.14 14.56 0.88
C GLN A 93 -16.93 13.31 0.02
N ILE A 94 -15.70 13.01 -0.40
CA ILE A 94 -15.38 11.76 -1.11
C ILE A 94 -15.63 10.53 -0.23
N LEU A 95 -15.27 10.59 1.06
CA LEU A 95 -15.54 9.50 2.00
C LEU A 95 -17.04 9.35 2.31
N GLU A 96 -17.75 10.46 2.52
CA GLU A 96 -19.20 10.45 2.77
C GLU A 96 -19.98 9.94 1.55
N SER A 97 -19.63 10.41 0.35
CA SER A 97 -20.25 9.94 -0.90
C SER A 97 -20.00 8.44 -1.14
N ALA A 98 -18.78 7.96 -0.92
CA ALA A 98 -18.45 6.53 -1.03
C ALA A 98 -19.23 5.66 -0.02
N CYS A 99 -19.45 6.15 1.21
CA CYS A 99 -20.23 5.42 2.22
C CYS A 99 -21.74 5.47 1.95
N SER A 100 -22.24 6.61 1.47
CA SER A 100 -23.67 6.80 1.18
C SER A 100 -24.17 5.95 0.00
N PHE A 101 -23.29 5.55 -0.92
CA PHE A 101 -23.63 4.66 -2.04
C PHE A 101 -24.00 3.23 -1.60
N LEU A 102 -23.68 2.82 -0.37
CA LEU A 102 -24.05 1.51 0.16
C LEU A 102 -25.49 1.43 0.69
N HIS A 103 -26.21 2.55 0.76
CA HIS A 103 -27.57 2.61 1.33
C HIS A 103 -28.69 2.86 0.31
N HIS A 104 -28.38 2.97 -0.98
CA HIS A 104 -29.37 3.22 -2.02
C HIS A 104 -29.44 2.11 -3.07
N GLU A 105 -29.35 0.86 -2.62
CA GLU A 105 -29.82 -0.28 -3.39
C GLU A 105 -30.38 -1.32 -2.41
N SER A 106 -31.64 -1.13 -2.02
CA SER A 106 -32.49 -2.09 -1.30
C SER A 106 -33.94 -1.77 -1.59
#